data_AF-A0A379WQC4-F1
#
_entry.id   AF-A0A379WQC4-F1
#
_cell.length_a   1.000
_cell.length_b   1.000
_cell.length_c   1.000
_cell.angle_alpha   90.00
_cell.angle_beta   90.00
_cell.angle_gamma   90.00
#
_symmetry.space_group_name_H-M   'P 1'
#
loop_
_entity.id
_entity.type
_entity.pdbx_description
1 polymer ?
#
loop_
_entity_poly.entity_id
_entity_poly.type
_entity_poly.pdbx_seq_one_letter_code
_entity_poly.pdbx_strand_id
1 'polypeptide(L)' 'MEPIEQQLTELRTTLRHHEYLYHVMDAPEIPDAEYDRLMRELRELERNVRTLSRRIRPRSALARRR' A
#
# COMPACT_ATOMS: atom_id res chain seq x y z
N MET A 1 19.78 -1.47 4.93
CA MET A 1 18.88 -1.62 3.76
C MET A 1 17.52 -1.90 4.33
N GLU A 2 16.65 -0.89 4.43
CA GLU A 2 15.27 -1.12 4.86
C GLU A 2 14.60 -2.06 3.84
N PRO A 3 13.98 -3.18 4.25
CA PRO A 3 13.21 -4.03 3.35
C PRO A 3 12.16 -3.22 2.59
N ILE A 4 12.02 -3.51 1.30
CA ILE A 4 11.02 -2.91 0.40
C ILE A 4 9.59 -3.03 0.99
N GLU A 5 9.34 -4.06 1.81
CA GLU A 5 8.09 -4.26 2.53
C GLU A 5 7.77 -3.15 3.55
N GLN A 6 8.78 -2.58 4.22
CA GLN A 6 8.58 -1.45 5.14
C GLN A 6 8.19 -0.20 4.37
N GLN A 7 8.91 0.15 3.30
CA GLN A 7 8.57 1.30 2.45
C GLN A 7 7.15 1.17 1.87
N LEU A 8 6.76 -0.04 1.46
CA LEU A 8 5.42 -0.33 0.98
C LEU A 8 4.36 -0.13 2.07
N THR A 9 4.69 -0.51 3.30
CA THR A 9 3.81 -0.37 4.47
C THR A 9 3.66 1.08 4.86
N GLU A 10 4.73 1.86 4.87
CA GLU A 10 4.73 3.30 5.10
C GLU A 10 3.89 4.04 4.06
N LEU A 11 4.17 3.84 2.76
CA LEU A 11 3.39 4.44 1.66
C LEU A 11 1.89 4.11 1.77
N ARG A 12 1.53 2.87 2.09
CA ARG A 12 0.13 2.47 2.32
C ARG A 12 -0.50 3.12 3.55
N THR A 13 0.29 3.42 4.56
CA THR A 13 -0.19 4.04 5.79
C THR A 13 -0.42 5.53 5.54
N THR A 14 0.53 6.19 4.88
CA THR A 14 0.44 7.59 4.45
C THR A 14 -0.75 7.82 3.52
N LEU A 15 -0.93 6.99 2.48
CA LEU A 15 -2.09 7.09 1.58
C LEU A 15 -3.43 6.96 2.33
N ARG A 16 -3.55 6.01 3.26
CA ARG A 16 -4.75 5.84 4.09
C ARG A 16 -4.99 7.00 5.04
N HIS A 17 -3.92 7.58 5.59
CA HIS A 17 -4.01 8.75 6.45
C HIS A 17 -4.58 9.95 5.66
N HIS A 18 -4.04 10.21 4.48
CA HIS A 18 -4.53 11.29 3.62
C HIS A 18 -5.95 11.04 3.12
N GLU A 19 -6.30 9.81 2.78
CA GLU A 19 -7.67 9.43 2.40
C GLU A 19 -8.65 9.65 3.56
N TYR A 20 -8.26 9.33 4.80
CA TYR A 20 -9.04 9.65 5.99
C TYR A 20 -9.19 11.16 6.20
N LEU A 21 -8.12 11.94 6.06
CA LEU A 21 -8.18 13.39 6.19
C LEU A 21 -9.09 14.03 5.12
N TYR A 22 -9.00 13.55 3.88
CA TYR A 22 -9.81 14.01 2.76
C TYR A 22 -11.29 13.68 2.95
N HIS A 23 -11.63 12.44 3.33
CA HIS A 23 -13.02 11.99 3.42
C HIS A 23 -13.70 12.22 4.77
N VAL A 24 -12.93 12.28 5.86
CA VAL A 24 -13.47 12.36 7.23
C VAL A 24 -13.28 13.74 7.84
N MET A 25 -12.10 14.33 7.67
CA MET A 25 -11.79 15.63 8.28
C MET A 25 -12.09 16.82 7.38
N ASP A 26 -12.42 16.59 6.10
CA ASP A 26 -12.60 17.64 5.08
C ASP A 26 -11.39 18.61 5.03
N ALA A 27 -10.21 18.07 5.39
CA ALA A 27 -8.98 18.80 5.60
C ALA A 27 -7.86 18.11 4.81
N PRO A 28 -7.87 18.19 3.47
CA PRO A 28 -6.83 17.58 2.65
C PRO A 28 -5.46 18.20 2.95
N GLU A 29 -4.55 17.42 3.52
CA GLU A 29 -3.15 17.85 3.74
C GLU A 29 -2.34 17.88 2.44
N ILE A 30 -2.69 17.02 1.49
CA ILE A 30 -2.00 16.91 0.21
C ILE A 30 -2.97 17.15 -0.95
N PRO A 31 -2.53 17.87 -2.00
CA PRO A 31 -3.29 18.01 -3.23
C PRO A 31 -3.28 16.70 -4.04
N ASP A 32 -4.26 16.54 -4.93
CA ASP A 32 -4.40 15.35 -5.79
C ASP A 32 -3.12 15.00 -6.56
N ALA A 33 -2.34 16.01 -6.96
CA ALA A 33 -1.08 15.83 -7.67
C ALA A 33 0.00 15.10 -6.83
N GLU A 34 0.04 15.35 -5.52
CA GLU A 34 0.94 14.63 -4.60
C GLU A 34 0.41 13.23 -4.31
N TYR A 35 -0.90 13.06 -4.15
CA TYR A 35 -1.52 11.74 -4.01
C TYR A 35 -1.21 10.86 -5.23
N ASP A 36 -1.29 11.42 -6.44
CA ASP A 36 -0.92 10.75 -7.69
C ASP A 36 0.56 10.36 -7.76
N ARG A 37 1.46 11.12 -7.12
CA ARG A 37 2.88 10.77 -7.03
C ARG A 37 3.08 9.60 -6.07
N LEU A 38 2.50 9.65 -4.88
CA LEU A 38 2.55 8.57 -3.88
C LEU A 38 1.97 7.26 -4.45
N MET A 39 0.86 7.35 -5.19
CA MET A 39 0.26 6.20 -5.88
C MET A 39 1.14 5.64 -6.99
N ARG A 40 1.89 6.47 -7.73
CA ARG A 40 2.85 6.01 -8.72
C ARG A 40 4.01 5.26 -8.07
N GLU A 41 4.57 5.82 -7.00
CA GLU A 41 5.65 5.21 -6.24
C GLU A 41 5.23 3.85 -5.65
N LEU A 42 4.04 3.78 -5.05
CA LEU A 42 3.46 2.53 -4.57
C LEU A 42 3.38 1.49 -5.70
N ARG A 43 2.90 1.86 -6.89
CA ARG A 43 2.78 0.93 -8.03
C ARG A 43 4.15 0.47 -8.55
N GLU A 44 5.16 1.33 -8.52
CA GLU A 44 6.53 0.95 -8.89
C GLU A 44 7.12 -0.06 -7.91
N LEU A 45 6.96 0.18 -6.61
CA LEU A 45 7.36 -0.76 -5.57
C LEU A 45 6.57 -2.07 -5.66
N GLU A 46 5.26 -2.02 -5.85
CA GLU A 46 4.43 -3.22 -6.04
C GLU A 46 4.82 -4.01 -7.29
N ARG A 47 5.23 -3.36 -8.39
CA ARG A 47 5.77 -4.05 -9.57
C ARG A 47 7.06 -4.79 -9.24
N ASN A 48 7.95 -4.16 -8.48
CA ASN A 48 9.21 -4.77 -8.04
C ASN A 48 8.99 -5.94 -7.08
N VAL A 49 7.97 -5.87 -6.22
CA VAL A 49 7.59 -6.95 -5.29
C VAL A 49 6.78 -8.06 -5.97
N ARG A 50 5.94 -7.74 -6.95
CA ARG A 50 5.03 -8.71 -7.60
C ARG A 50 5.74 -9.82 -8.37
N THR A 51 6.94 -9.58 -8.87
CA THR A 51 7.81 -10.65 -9.41
C THR A 51 8.22 -11.66 -8.33
N LEU A 52 8.38 -11.23 -7.08
CA LEU A 52 8.65 -12.10 -5.92
C LEU A 52 7.37 -12.75 -5.38
N SER A 53 6.24 -12.01 -5.29
CA SER A 53 4.97 -12.54 -4.77
C SER A 53 4.27 -13.55 -5.67
N ARG A 54 4.64 -13.68 -6.97
CA ARG A 54 4.10 -14.76 -7.83
C ARG A 54 4.43 -16.16 -7.28
N ARG A 55 5.39 -16.29 -6.36
CA ARG A 55 5.77 -17.56 -5.72
C ARG A 55 5.16 -17.79 -4.34
N ILE A 56 4.52 -16.81 -3.72
CA ILE A 56 3.93 -16.96 -2.37
C ILE A 56 2.58 -16.27 -2.34
N ARG A 57 1.57 -16.90 -2.95
CA ARG A 57 0.22 -16.81 -2.38
C ARG A 57 0.23 -17.79 -1.21
N PRO A 58 0.25 -17.37 0.07
CA PRO A 58 -0.36 -18.21 1.08
C PRO A 58 -1.86 -18.10 0.78
N ARG A 59 -2.33 -18.99 -0.09
CA ARG A 59 -3.75 -19.34 -0.16
C ARG A 59 -4.14 -19.53 1.29
N SER A 60 -5.03 -18.68 1.78
CA SER A 60 -5.65 -18.78 3.09
C SER A 60 -6.09 -20.23 3.29
N ALA A 61 -5.21 -21.03 3.88
CA ALA A 61 -5.46 -22.37 4.33
C ALA A 61 -6.02 -22.23 5.74
N LEU A 62 -7.15 -21.53 5.85
CA LEU A 62 -8.14 -21.85 6.87
C LEU A 62 -8.80 -23.13 6.32
N ALA A 63 -8.34 -24.34 6.63
CA ALA A 63 -8.42 -24.94 7.96
C ALA A 63 -9.80 -24.67 8.60
N ARG A 64 -10.80 -25.46 8.19
CA ARG A 64 -11.19 -26.59 9.03
C ARG A 64 -12.18 -27.49 8.30
N ARG A 65 -11.69 -28.71 8.07
CA ARG A 65 -12.47 -29.95 8.06
C ARG A 65 -13.30 -29.99 9.35
N ARG A 66 -14.62 -29.96 9.23
CA ARG A 66 -15.53 -30.86 9.95
C ARG A 66 -16.90 -30.80 9.29
#